data_AF-A0A5C6DNB0-F1
#
_entry.id   AF-A0A5C6DNB0-F1
#
_cell.length_a   1.000
_cell.length_b   1.000
_cell.length_c   1.000
_cell.angle_alpha   90.00
_cell.angle_beta   90.00
_cell.angle_gamma   90.00
#
_symmetry.space_group_name_H-M   'P 1'
#
loop_
_entity.id
_entity.type
_entity.pdbx_description
1 polymer ?
#
loop_
_entity_poly.entity_id
_entity_poly.type
_entity_poly.pdbx_seq_one_letter_code
_entity_poly.pdbx_strand_id
1 'polypeptide(L)' 'MKKPDFETSLKELEGIVEQLETNNLTLDETLAKYESGIKIYKQCYQTLEKAEKKINILLKKSTGETDTEKFDLKKTSEE' A
#
# COMPACT_ATOMS: atom_id res chain seq x y z
N MET A 1 14.95 5.06 -14.42
CA MET A 1 13.48 5.20 -14.22
C MET A 1 13.23 5.60 -12.78
N LYS A 2 12.57 6.74 -12.52
CA LYS A 2 12.13 7.13 -11.17
C LYS A 2 11.03 6.16 -10.75
N LYS A 3 11.13 5.60 -9.54
CA LYS A 3 9.97 4.93 -8.93
C LYS A 3 8.87 5.99 -8.77
N PRO A 4 7.60 5.69 -9.10
CA PRO A 4 6.51 6.58 -8.73
C PRO A 4 6.59 6.84 -7.22
N ASP A 5 6.32 8.09 -6.82
CA ASP A 5 6.18 8.40 -5.40
C ASP A 5 4.94 7.71 -4.83
N PHE A 6 4.85 7.71 -3.50
CA PHE A 6 3.78 7.00 -2.80
C PHE A 6 2.41 7.53 -3.21
N GLU A 7 2.28 8.85 -3.31
CA GLU A 7 1.07 9.58 -3.64
C GLU A 7 0.57 9.23 -5.04
N THR A 8 1.47 9.13 -6.02
CA THR A 8 1.14 8.70 -7.38
C THR A 8 0.63 7.25 -7.39
N SER A 9 1.32 6.35 -6.68
CA SER A 9 0.94 4.93 -6.61
C SER A 9 -0.41 4.76 -5.91
N LEU A 10 -0.66 5.52 -4.83
CA LEU A 10 -1.94 5.51 -4.13
C LEU A 10 -3.07 5.97 -5.03
N LYS A 11 -2.88 7.07 -5.76
CA LYS A 11 -3.88 7.60 -6.71
C LYS A 11 -4.20 6.62 -7.84
N GLU A 12 -3.19 5.89 -8.32
CA GLU A 12 -3.39 4.85 -9.34
C GLU A 12 -4.22 3.67 -8.78
N LEU A 13 -3.97 3.27 -7.53
CA LEU A 13 -4.75 2.25 -6.85
C LEU A 13 -6.21 2.67 -6.65
N GLU A 14 -6.44 3.91 -6.21
CA GLU A 14 -7.80 4.49 -6.07
C GLU A 14 -8.57 4.42 -7.40
N GLY A 15 -7.94 4.83 -8.50
CA GLY A 15 -8.56 4.76 -9.82
C GLY A 15 -8.84 3.33 -10.30
N ILE A 16 -8.04 2.34 -9.88
CA ILE A 16 -8.33 0.92 -10.15
C ILE A 16 -9.55 0.45 -9.34
N VAL A 17 -9.64 0.82 -8.07
CA VAL A 17 -10.78 0.49 -7.21
C VAL A 17 -12.06 1.08 -7.80
N GLU A 18 -12.05 2.36 -8.16
CA GLU A 18 -13.19 3.01 -8.81
C GLU A 18 -13.64 2.25 -10.07
N GLN A 19 -12.69 1.80 -10.91
CA GLN A 19 -13.01 1.04 -12.12
C GLN A 19 -13.60 -0.34 -11.81
N LEU A 20 -13.07 -1.04 -10.79
CA LEU A 20 -13.57 -2.33 -10.35
C LEU A 20 -14.99 -2.24 -9.73
N GLU A 21 -15.35 -1.10 -9.17
CA GLU A 21 -16.71 -0.83 -8.67
C GLU A 21 -17.71 -0.55 -9.80
N THR A 22 -17.24 -0.25 -11.01
CA THR A 22 -18.12 -0.09 -12.17
C THR A 22 -18.52 -1.46 -12.76
N ASN A 23 -19.82 -1.69 -12.96
CA ASN A 23 -20.36 -2.94 -13.54
C ASN A 23 -20.16 -3.05 -15.07
N ASN A 24 -19.20 -2.33 -15.64
CA ASN A 24 -18.99 -2.23 -17.10
C ASN A 24 -17.76 -3.00 -17.59
N LEU A 25 -17.05 -3.70 -16.70
CA LEU A 25 -15.88 -4.50 -17.06
C LEU A 25 -16.28 -5.93 -17.41
N THR A 26 -15.63 -6.49 -18.43
CA THR A 26 -15.65 -7.94 -18.67
C THR A 26 -14.87 -8.67 -17.57
N LEU A 27 -15.03 -10.00 -17.48
CA LEU A 27 -14.28 -10.82 -16.53
C LEU A 27 -12.77 -10.67 -16.71
N ASP A 28 -12.27 -10.72 -17.95
CA ASP A 28 -10.85 -10.60 -18.25
C ASP A 28 -10.29 -9.23 -17.87
N GLU A 29 -11.05 -8.16 -18.13
CA GLU A 29 -10.68 -6.80 -17.71
C GLU A 29 -10.66 -6.66 -16.19
N THR A 30 -11.65 -7.25 -15.51
CA THR A 30 -11.74 -7.26 -14.05
C THR A 30 -10.51 -7.95 -13.43
N LEU A 31 -10.13 -9.11 -13.97
CA LEU A 31 -8.94 -9.84 -13.54
C LEU A 31 -7.66 -9.03 -13.78
N ALA A 32 -7.51 -8.42 -14.95
CA ALA A 32 -6.34 -7.59 -15.27
C ALA A 32 -6.23 -6.35 -14.35
N LYS A 33 -7.36 -5.72 -14.03
CA LYS A 33 -7.42 -4.58 -13.10
C LYS A 33 -7.09 -5.02 -11.68
N TYR A 34 -7.62 -6.15 -11.23
CA TYR A 34 -7.30 -6.72 -9.93
C TYR A 34 -5.81 -7.03 -9.77
N GLU A 35 -5.20 -7.72 -10.74
CA GLU A 35 -3.76 -8.00 -10.72
C GLU A 35 -2.91 -6.72 -10.66
N SER A 36 -3.29 -5.71 -11.44
CA SER A 36 -2.64 -4.40 -11.43
C SER A 36 -2.78 -3.71 -10.06
N GLY A 37 -3.97 -3.74 -9.47
CA GLY A 37 -4.25 -3.22 -8.13
C GLY A 37 -3.39 -3.88 -7.07
N ILE A 38 -3.29 -5.22 -7.08
CA ILE A 38 -2.43 -5.96 -6.14
C ILE A 38 -0.96 -5.57 -6.28
N LYS A 39 -0.48 -5.33 -7.51
CA LYS A 39 0.91 -4.91 -7.75
C LYS A 39 1.18 -3.53 -7.16
N ILE A 40 0.30 -2.56 -7.40
CA ILE A 40 0.43 -1.19 -6.89
C ILE A 40 0.30 -1.17 -5.37
N TYR A 41 -0.68 -1.88 -4.82
CA TYR A 41 -0.84 -2.08 -3.39
C TYR A 41 0.46 -2.57 -2.72
N LYS A 42 1.10 -3.61 -3.27
CA LYS A 42 2.39 -4.11 -2.77
C LYS A 42 3.48 -3.04 -2.77
N GLN A 43 3.50 -2.15 -3.77
CA GLN A 43 4.45 -1.05 -3.84
C GLN A 43 4.18 0.02 -2.77
N CYS A 44 2.92 0.38 -2.56
CA CYS A 44 2.50 1.28 -1.49
C CYS A 44 2.91 0.72 -0.12
N TYR A 45 2.60 -0.55 0.14
CA TYR A 45 2.94 -1.22 1.39
C TYR A 45 4.46 -1.24 1.63
N GLN A 46 5.26 -1.61 0.64
CA GLN A 46 6.72 -1.60 0.75
C GLN A 46 7.30 -0.20 1.00
N THR A 47 6.61 0.85 0.53
CA THR A 47 7.04 2.23 0.75
C THR A 47 6.75 2.66 2.19
N LEU A 48 5.56 2.34 2.70
CA LEU A 48 5.20 2.57 4.10
C LEU A 48 6.11 1.79 5.06
N GLU A 49 6.38 0.51 4.78
CA GLU A 49 7.27 -0.32 5.61
C GLU A 49 8.68 0.27 5.71
N LYS A 50 9.19 0.88 4.63
CA LYS A 50 10.49 1.57 4.65
C LYS A 50 10.44 2.87 5.44
N ALA A 51 9.35 3.62 5.35
CA ALA A 51 9.15 4.85 6.11
C ALA A 51 9.09 4.53 7.62
N GLU A 52 8.32 3.52 8.01
CA GLU A 52 8.21 3.02 9.38
C GLU A 52 9.59 2.60 9.92
N LYS A 53 10.32 1.73 9.20
CA LYS A 53 11.68 1.32 9.60
C LYS A 53 12.61 2.52 9.80
N LYS A 54 12.51 3.55 8.95
CA LYS A 54 13.32 4.77 9.07
C LYS A 54 12.95 5.55 10.32
N ILE A 55 11.66 5.70 10.63
CA ILE A 55 11.17 6.33 11.87
C ILE A 55 11.69 5.56 13.08
N ASN A 56 11.62 4.22 13.07
CA ASN A 56 12.07 3.38 14.19
C ASN A 56 13.56 3.54 14.46
N ILE A 57 14.38 3.63 13.41
CA ILE A 57 15.82 3.90 13.55
C ILE A 57 16.07 5.28 14.15
N LEU A 58 15.30 6.30 13.74
CA LEU A 58 15.44 7.66 14.26
C LEU A 58 15.02 7.73 15.74
N LEU A 59 13.91 7.10 16.11
CA LEU A 59 13.44 7.00 17.50
C LEU A 59 14.45 6.25 18.37
N LYS A 60 14.96 5.10 17.91
CA LYS A 60 16.00 4.34 18.62
C LYS A 60 17.27 5.16 18.89
N LYS A 61 17.67 6.02 17.94
CA LYS A 61 18.81 6.94 18.11
C LYS A 61 18.50 8.10 19.05
N SER A 62 17.24 8.49 19.19
CA SER A 62 16.82 9.67 19.95
C SER A 62 16.46 9.36 21.40
N THR A 63 15.79 8.25 21.68
CA THR A 63 15.18 7.98 22.99
C THR A 63 15.55 6.63 23.60
N GLY A 64 16.14 5.71 22.83
CA GLY A 64 16.55 4.38 23.33
C GLY A 64 15.40 3.39 23.57
N GLU A 65 14.14 3.82 23.48
CA GLU A 65 12.95 2.97 23.62
C GLU A 65 12.44 2.46 22.26
N THR A 66 11.94 1.22 22.24
CA THR A 66 11.32 0.60 21.07
C THR A 66 9.89 0.19 21.41
N ASP A 67 8.91 0.91 20.90
CA ASP A 67 7.58 0.34 20.69
C ASP A 67 6.98 0.90 19.41
N THR A 68 7.18 0.17 18.32
CA THR A 68 6.41 0.33 17.10
C THR A 68 5.95 -1.06 16.73
N GLU A 69 4.71 -1.37 17.09
CA GLU A 69 4.05 -2.58 16.63
C GLU A 69 4.03 -2.56 15.10
N LYS A 70 4.34 -3.70 14.50
CA LYS A 70 4.25 -3.86 13.05
C LYS A 70 2.82 -3.55 12.62
N PHE A 71 2.66 -2.75 11.57
CA PHE A 71 1.35 -2.55 10.96
C PHE A 71 0.90 -3.85 10.25
N ASP A 72 0.18 -4.70 10.99
CA ASP A 72 -0.36 -5.98 10.53
C ASP A 72 -1.75 -5.80 9.90
N LEU A 73 -1.80 -5.81 8.56
CA LEU A 73 -3.03 -5.66 7.75
C LEU A 73 -4.09 -6.75 7.98
N LYS A 74 -3.72 -7.90 8.56
CA LYS A 74 -4.69 -8.96 8.88
C LYS A 74 -5.69 -8.54 9.96
N LYS A 75 -5.38 -7.51 10.75
CA LYS A 75 -6.27 -6.99 11.81
C LYS A 75 -7.36 -6.04 11.31
N THR A 76 -7.30 -5.58 10.05
CA THR A 76 -8.23 -4.54 9.54
C THR A 76 -9.44 -5.11 8.79
N SER A 77 -9.55 -6.43 8.65
CA SER A 77 -10.66 -7.13 7.98
C SER A 77 -11.63 -7.82 8.95
N GLU A 78 -11.51 -7.57 10.25
CA GLU A 78 -12.43 -8.04 11.29
C GLU A 78 -13.05 -6.83 12.00
N GLU A 79 -13.99 -6.15 11.33
CA GLU A 79 -15.07 -5.34 11.93
C GLU A 79 -16.15 -5.02 10.88
#